data_AF-A0A1F5APU8-F1
#
_entry.id   AF-A0A1F5APU8-F1
#
_cell.length_a   1.000
_cell.length_b   1.000
_cell.length_c   1.000
_cell.angle_alpha   90.00
_cell.angle_beta   90.00
_cell.angle_gamma   90.00
#
_symmetry.space_group_name_H-M   'P 1'
#
loop_
_entity.id
_entity.type
_entity.pdbx_description
1 polymer ?
#
loop_
_entity_poly.entity_id
_entity_poly.type
_entity_poly.pdbx_seq_one_letter_code
_entity_poly.pdbx_strand_id
1 'polypeptide(L)'
;MTEKKPEPRKGHFLDLKIPLGGLLGFYGAALVLYGLLSGKEIYGRSQGININLIWGVFILAVGLALLLAVWLKRSARDDGKG
;
A
#
# COMPACT_ATOMS: atom_id res chain seq x y z
N MET A 1 17.00 42.40 -17.98
CA MET A 1 17.12 41.19 -17.13
C MET A 1 15.73 40.65 -16.92
N THR A 2 15.34 39.59 -17.62
CA THR A 2 14.01 38.98 -17.48
C THR A 2 14.06 37.94 -16.37
N GLU A 3 13.34 38.21 -15.27
CA GLU A 3 13.20 37.29 -14.14
C GLU A 3 12.38 36.08 -14.59
N LYS A 4 13.00 34.90 -14.58
CA LYS A 4 12.36 33.65 -14.98
C LYS A 4 11.48 33.15 -13.83
N LYS A 5 10.16 33.29 -13.97
CA LYS A 5 9.17 32.82 -12.99
C LYS A 5 9.37 31.32 -12.71
N PRO A 6 9.39 30.87 -11.44
CA PRO A 6 9.63 29.46 -11.14
C PRO A 6 8.44 28.60 -11.60
N GLU A 7 8.74 27.59 -12.41
CA GLU A 7 7.75 26.60 -12.88
C GLU A 7 7.26 25.75 -11.69
N PRO A 8 5.94 25.48 -11.57
CA PRO A 8 5.41 24.65 -10.51
C PRO A 8 5.94 23.23 -10.63
N ARG A 9 6.62 22.76 -9.57
CA ARG A 9 7.16 21.38 -9.51
C ARG A 9 5.97 20.41 -9.49
N LYS A 10 5.78 19.66 -10.58
CA LYS A 10 4.76 18.60 -10.66
C LYS A 10 5.10 17.52 -9.62
N GLY A 11 4.42 17.55 -8.47
CA GLY A 11 4.45 16.48 -7.50
C GLY A 11 3.91 15.22 -8.17
N HIS A 12 4.77 14.25 -8.44
CA HIS A 12 4.38 13.03 -9.13
C HIS A 12 3.70 12.14 -8.10
N PHE A 13 2.38 12.27 -7.92
CA PHE A 13 1.60 11.45 -6.97
C PHE A 13 1.80 9.94 -7.17
N LEU A 14 2.27 9.51 -8.34
CA LEU A 14 2.70 8.14 -8.63
C LEU A 14 3.93 7.71 -7.82
N ASP A 15 4.86 8.63 -7.55
CA ASP A 15 6.07 8.35 -6.79
C ASP A 15 5.76 8.02 -5.33
N LEU A 16 4.61 8.47 -4.80
CA LEU A 16 4.17 8.14 -3.45
C LEU A 16 3.48 6.78 -3.37
N LYS A 17 2.78 6.34 -4.43
CA LYS A 17 2.01 5.07 -4.41
C LYS A 17 2.90 3.86 -4.24
N ILE A 18 4.10 3.86 -4.80
CA ILE A 18 5.05 2.75 -4.69
C ILE A 18 5.56 2.56 -3.25
N PRO A 19 6.19 3.55 -2.59
CA PRO A 19 6.66 3.40 -1.22
C PRO A 19 5.50 3.17 -0.25
N LEU A 20 4.37 3.85 -0.44
CA LEU A 20 3.18 3.67 0.40
C LEU A 20 2.58 2.27 0.23
N GLY A 21 2.36 1.82 -1.02
CA GLY A 21 1.86 0.48 -1.30
C GLY A 21 2.79 -0.63 -0.80
N GLY A 22 4.10 -0.43 -0.92
CA GLY A 22 5.11 -1.35 -0.37
C GLY A 22 5.08 -1.43 1.16
N LEU A 23 5.04 -0.28 1.85
CA LEU A 23 4.96 -0.24 3.32
C LEU A 23 3.65 -0.86 3.83
N LEU A 24 2.50 -0.49 3.27
CA LEU A 24 1.22 -1.10 3.64
C LEU A 24 1.20 -2.60 3.33
N GLY A 25 1.71 -3.01 2.18
CA GLY A 25 1.82 -4.43 1.82
C GLY A 25 2.65 -5.22 2.82
N PHE A 26 3.83 -4.71 3.19
CA PHE A 26 4.72 -5.34 4.16
C PHE A 26 4.09 -5.45 5.55
N TYR A 27 3.59 -4.35 6.11
CA TYR A 27 2.98 -4.35 7.44
C TYR A 27 1.66 -5.12 7.47
N GLY A 28 0.85 -5.03 6.42
CA GLY A 28 -0.38 -5.81 6.27
C GLY A 28 -0.08 -7.32 6.25
N ALA A 29 0.90 -7.75 5.46
CA ALA A 29 1.33 -9.14 5.43
C ALA A 29 1.86 -9.61 6.80
N ALA A 30 2.66 -8.80 7.48
CA ALA A 30 3.15 -9.10 8.82
C ALA A 30 2.00 -9.28 9.83
N LEU A 31 0.98 -8.42 9.79
CA LEU A 31 -0.19 -8.52 10.67
C LEU A 31 -1.09 -9.72 10.34
N VAL A 32 -1.26 -10.06 9.06
CA VAL A 32 -1.97 -11.27 8.63
C VAL A 32 -1.23 -12.51 9.14
N LEU A 33 0.08 -12.59 8.91
CA LEU A 33 0.90 -13.70 9.41
C LEU A 33 0.84 -13.78 10.94
N TYR A 34 0.99 -12.66 11.63
CA TYR A 34 0.86 -12.62 13.08
C TYR A 34 -0.52 -13.09 13.53
N GLY A 35 -1.60 -12.61 12.91
CA GLY A 35 -2.95 -13.03 13.21
C GLY A 35 -3.20 -14.53 12.98
N LEU A 36 -2.66 -15.10 11.90
CA LEU A 36 -2.84 -16.52 11.58
C LEU A 36 -1.98 -17.45 12.47
N LEU A 37 -0.74 -17.04 12.77
CA LEU A 37 0.22 -17.84 13.53
C LEU A 37 0.02 -17.72 15.04
N SER A 38 -0.59 -16.62 15.49
CA SER A 38 -0.89 -16.44 16.91
C SER A 38 -2.12 -17.25 17.31
N GLY A 39 -1.92 -18.22 18.19
CA GLY A 39 -2.98 -19.04 18.76
C GLY A 39 -3.93 -18.28 19.69
N LYS A 40 -4.84 -19.03 20.34
CA LYS A 40 -5.92 -18.43 21.16
C LYS A 40 -5.48 -17.57 22.35
N GLU A 41 -4.20 -17.59 22.66
CA GLU A 41 -3.56 -16.89 23.77
C GLU A 41 -3.69 -15.36 23.68
N ILE A 42 -3.87 -14.80 22.47
CA ILE A 42 -4.08 -13.34 22.29
C ILE A 42 -5.54 -12.93 22.55
N TYR A 43 -6.52 -13.85 22.50
CA TYR A 43 -7.95 -13.49 22.59
C TYR A 43 -8.39 -13.00 23.96
N GLY A 44 -7.60 -13.22 25.01
CA GLY A 44 -7.92 -12.75 26.37
C GLY A 44 -8.08 -11.23 26.47
N ARG A 45 -7.51 -10.46 25.54
CA ARG A 45 -7.63 -8.99 25.50
C ARG A 45 -8.69 -8.45 24.53
N SER A 46 -9.24 -9.30 23.66
CA SER A 46 -10.00 -8.85 22.48
C SER A 46 -11.32 -9.60 22.30
N GLN A 47 -12.07 -9.92 23.35
CA GLN A 47 -13.42 -10.52 23.25
C GLN A 47 -13.56 -11.71 22.26
N GLY A 48 -12.49 -12.48 21.99
CA GLY A 48 -12.50 -13.56 21.00
C GLY A 48 -12.30 -13.17 19.52
N ILE A 49 -12.01 -11.91 19.20
CA ILE A 49 -11.79 -11.41 17.83
C ILE A 49 -10.30 -11.20 17.54
N ASN A 50 -9.84 -11.64 16.37
CA ASN A 50 -8.46 -11.47 15.93
C ASN A 50 -8.30 -10.12 15.21
N ILE A 51 -8.11 -9.07 16.01
CA ILE A 51 -8.01 -7.69 15.52
C ILE A 51 -6.83 -7.49 14.56
N ASN A 52 -5.72 -8.20 14.78
CA ASN A 52 -4.53 -8.14 13.93
C ASN A 52 -4.82 -8.72 12.54
N LEU A 53 -5.57 -9.82 12.47
CA LEU A 53 -5.96 -10.41 11.18
C LEU A 53 -6.89 -9.48 10.41
N ILE A 54 -7.90 -8.89 11.06
CA ILE A 54 -8.86 -7.99 10.40
C ILE A 54 -8.16 -6.76 9.82
N TRP A 55 -7.39 -6.06 10.64
CA TRP A 55 -6.66 -4.87 10.17
C TRP A 55 -5.52 -5.23 9.23
N GLY A 56 -4.85 -6.36 9.44
CA GLY A 56 -3.83 -6.87 8.54
C GLY A 56 -4.37 -7.10 7.13
N VAL A 57 -5.51 -7.77 7.00
CA VAL A 57 -6.18 -7.97 5.70
C VAL A 57 -6.57 -6.64 5.07
N PHE A 58 -7.15 -5.71 5.84
CA PHE A 58 -7.54 -4.40 5.34
C PHE A 58 -6.33 -3.60 4.81
N ILE A 59 -5.27 -3.48 5.61
CA ILE A 59 -4.03 -2.75 5.24
C ILE A 59 -3.37 -3.42 4.03
N LEU A 60 -3.30 -4.76 4.00
CA LEU A 60 -2.74 -5.52 2.89
C LEU A 60 -3.52 -5.27 1.59
N ALA A 61 -4.85 -5.30 1.64
CA ALA A 61 -5.70 -5.03 0.48
C ALA A 61 -5.47 -3.62 -0.09
N VAL A 62 -5.36 -2.61 0.77
CA VAL A 62 -5.05 -1.23 0.35
C VAL A 62 -3.66 -1.14 -0.27
N GLY A 63 -2.64 -1.75 0.35
CA GLY A 63 -1.27 -1.76 -0.18
C GLY A 63 -1.20 -2.41 -1.57
N LEU A 64 -1.82 -3.58 -1.73
CA LEU A 64 -1.89 -4.28 -3.01
C LEU A 64 -2.66 -3.49 -4.07
N ALA A 65 -3.76 -2.82 -3.71
CA ALA A 65 -4.52 -1.98 -4.63
C ALA A 65 -3.67 -0.80 -5.18
N LEU A 66 -2.84 -0.18 -4.32
CA LEU A 66 -1.93 0.88 -4.75
C LEU A 66 -0.87 0.38 -5.73
N LEU A 67 -0.27 -0.78 -5.44
CA LEU A 67 0.73 -1.41 -6.32
C LEU A 67 0.11 -1.86 -7.65
N LEU A 68 -1.09 -2.44 -7.61
CA LEU A 68 -1.84 -2.86 -8.79
C LEU A 68 -2.19 -1.66 -9.68
N ALA A 69 -2.62 -0.54 -9.10
CA ALA A 69 -2.91 0.68 -9.86
C ALA A 69 -1.67 1.24 -10.57
N VAL A 70 -0.48 1.10 -10.00
CA VAL A 70 0.79 1.48 -10.65
C VAL A 70 1.12 0.52 -11.79
N TRP A 71 0.96 -0.78 -11.57
CA TRP A 71 1.24 -1.81 -12.57
C TRP A 71 0.32 -1.71 -13.80
N LEU A 72 -0.99 -1.56 -13.59
CA LEU A 72 -1.97 -1.38 -14.67
C LEU A 72 -1.66 -0.14 -15.52
N LYS A 73 -1.26 0.97 -14.88
CA LYS A 73 -0.91 2.21 -15.58
C LYS A 73 0.42 2.12 -16.35
N ARG A 74 1.37 1.29 -15.89
CA ARG A 74 2.61 1.02 -16.64
C ARG A 74 2.32 0.19 -17.89
N SER A 75 1.53 -0.88 -17.76
CA SER A 75 1.17 -1.75 -18.87
C SER A 75 0.47 -0.98 -20.00
N ALA A 76 -0.52 -0.16 -19.67
CA ALA A 76 -1.23 0.68 -20.65
C ALA A 76 -0.36 1.75 -21.35
N ARG A 77 0.86 2.05 -20.83
CA ARG A 77 1.81 2.97 -21.47
C ARG A 77 2.76 2.25 -22.43
N ASP A 78 3.04 0.98 -22.19
CA ASP A 78 3.90 0.17 -23.07
C ASP A 78 3.13 -0.27 -24.32
N ASP A 79 1.81 -0.50 -24.22
CA ASP A 79 0.95 -0.89 -25.34
C ASP A 79 0.73 0.22 -26.40
N GLY A 80 1.05 1.48 -26.08
CA GLY A 80 0.91 2.63 -26.98
C GLY A 80 2.20 3.03 -27.71
N LYS A 81 3.27 2.26 -27.56
CA LYS A 81 4.59 2.47 -28.20
C LYS A 81 5.01 1.28 -29.06
N GLY A 82 4.09 0.79 -29.90
CA GLY A 82 4.33 -0.23 -30.93
C GLY A 82 4.21 0.36 -32.31
#